data_AF-A0A1Y2NXF8-F1
#
_entry.id   AF-A0A1Y2NXF8-F1
#
_cell.length_a   1.000
_cell.length_b   1.000
_cell.length_c   1.000
_cell.angle_alpha   90.00
_cell.angle_beta   90.00
_cell.angle_gamma   90.00
#
_symmetry.space_group_name_H-M   'P 1'
#
loop_
_entity.id
_entity.type
_entity.pdbx_description
1 polymer ?
#
loop_
_entity_poly.entity_id
_entity_poly.type
_entity_poly.pdbx_seq_one_letter_code
_entity_poly.pdbx_strand_id
1 'polypeptide(L)' 'MADDVTRTEIADHLAAVFANGAVTRSDLLIAAAGARPEVRRVLERLPDRRYTDLRQVWEDLPALPVGT' A
#
# COMPACT_ATOMS: atom_id res chain seq x y z
N MET A 1 18.67 0.75 12.02
CA MET A 1 17.31 1.30 12.23
C MET A 1 16.60 1.15 10.91
N ALA A 2 15.91 0.04 10.69
CA ALA A 2 15.49 -0.40 9.34
C ALA A 2 14.03 -0.87 9.34
N ASP A 3 13.14 -0.13 9.98
CA ASP A 3 11.79 -0.63 10.29
C ASP A 3 10.65 0.36 10.02
N ASP A 4 10.90 1.47 9.33
CA ASP A 4 9.80 2.33 8.90
C ASP A 4 9.43 1.99 7.46
N VAL A 5 8.24 1.41 7.30
CA VAL A 5 7.64 1.18 5.99
C VAL A 5 7.42 2.53 5.33
N THR A 6 8.03 2.73 4.16
CA THR A 6 7.91 4.00 3.43
C THR A 6 6.79 3.96 2.41
N ARG A 7 6.25 5.15 2.09
CA ARG A 7 5.28 5.28 0.98
C ARG A 7 5.87 4.82 -0.35
N THR A 8 7.18 5.02 -0.57
CA THR A 8 7.87 4.62 -1.80
C THR A 8 7.96 3.11 -1.94
N GLU A 9 8.27 2.39 -0.86
CA GLU A 9 8.30 0.92 -0.83
C GLU A 9 6.91 0.33 -1.13
N ILE A 10 5.87 0.84 -0.48
CA ILE A 10 4.50 0.41 -0.75
C ILE A 10 4.11 0.78 -2.20
N ALA A 11 4.47 1.97 -2.69
CA ALA A 11 4.17 2.40 -4.06
C ALA A 11 4.76 1.45 -5.10
N ASP A 12 6.00 1.00 -4.92
CA ASP A 12 6.67 0.07 -5.83
C ASP A 12 5.90 -1.25 -5.97
N HIS A 13 5.45 -1.81 -4.85
CA HIS A 13 4.66 -3.04 -4.83
C HIS A 13 3.25 -2.87 -5.41
N LEU A 14 2.62 -1.72 -5.18
CA LEU A 14 1.24 -1.49 -5.56
C LEU A 14 1.08 -0.89 -6.97
N ALA A 15 2.09 -0.20 -7.51
CA ALA A 15 1.99 0.46 -8.82
C ALA A 15 1.57 -0.52 -9.94
N ALA A 16 2.06 -1.75 -9.88
CA ALA A 16 1.71 -2.79 -10.84
C ALA A 16 0.24 -3.21 -10.78
N VAL A 17 -0.39 -3.22 -9.59
CA VAL A 17 -1.79 -3.64 -9.46
C VAL A 17 -2.76 -2.55 -9.93
N PHE A 18 -2.41 -1.28 -9.73
CA PHE A 18 -3.19 -0.14 -10.24
C PHE A 18 -3.18 -0.01 -11.77
N ALA A 19 -2.20 -0.62 -12.46
CA ALA A 19 -2.20 -0.66 -13.93
C ALA A 19 -3.42 -1.41 -14.52
N ASN A 20 -4.04 -2.29 -13.72
CA ASN A 20 -5.24 -3.04 -14.10
C ASN A 20 -6.55 -2.28 -13.78
N GLY A 21 -6.47 -1.08 -13.20
CA GLY A 21 -7.62 -0.25 -12.84
C GLY A 21 -7.85 -0.15 -11.33
N ALA A 22 -9.12 -0.04 -10.93
CA ALA A 22 -9.50 0.09 -9.52
C ALA A 22 -9.29 -1.23 -8.76
N VAL A 23 -8.62 -1.17 -7.62
CA VAL A 23 -8.22 -2.33 -6.82
C VAL A 23 -8.87 -2.29 -5.44
N THR A 24 -9.22 -3.44 -4.89
CA THR A 24 -9.75 -3.56 -3.54
C THR A 24 -8.63 -3.75 -2.52
N ARG A 25 -8.93 -3.59 -1.23
CA ARG A 25 -7.98 -3.92 -0.15
C ARG A 25 -7.42 -5.34 -0.29
N SER A 26 -8.24 -6.31 -0.68
CA SER A 26 -7.79 -7.69 -0.91
C SER A 26 -6.76 -7.78 -2.03
N ASP A 27 -6.98 -7.06 -3.14
CA ASP A 27 -6.02 -7.00 -4.26
C ASP A 27 -4.70 -6.35 -3.83
N LEU A 28 -4.76 -5.30 -2.98
CA LEU A 28 -3.58 -4.68 -2.39
C LEU A 28 -2.80 -5.67 -1.51
N LEU A 29 -3.49 -6.47 -0.70
CA LEU A 29 -2.86 -7.50 0.15
C LEU A 29 -2.25 -8.63 -0.67
N ILE A 30 -2.88 -9.00 -1.79
CA ILE A 30 -2.34 -10.00 -2.74
C ILE A 30 -1.10 -9.42 -3.43
N ALA A 31 -1.12 -8.17 -3.89
CA ALA A 31 0.03 -7.50 -4.47
C ALA A 31 1.20 -7.38 -3.49
N ALA A 32 0.89 -7.14 -2.20
CA ALA A 32 1.86 -7.10 -1.12
C ALA A 32 2.22 -8.49 -0.54
N ALA A 33 1.80 -9.60 -1.14
CA ALA A 33 2.10 -10.93 -0.62
C ALA A 33 3.61 -11.25 -0.61
N GLY A 34 4.38 -10.65 -1.52
CA GLY A 34 5.85 -10.74 -1.57
C GLY A 34 6.57 -9.65 -0.77
N ALA A 35 5.84 -8.69 -0.20
CA ALA A 35 6.41 -7.60 0.59
C ALA A 35 6.69 -8.05 2.04
N ARG A 36 7.37 -7.19 2.80
CA ARG A 36 7.65 -7.41 4.22
C ARG A 36 6.35 -7.48 5.03
N PRO A 37 6.31 -8.24 6.14
CA PRO A 37 5.11 -8.37 6.97
C PRO A 37 4.60 -7.02 7.51
N GLU A 38 5.49 -6.04 7.72
CA GLU A 38 5.16 -4.69 8.16
C GLU A 38 4.31 -3.95 7.11
N VAL A 39 4.65 -4.06 5.82
CA VAL A 39 3.85 -3.52 4.70
C VAL A 39 2.44 -4.10 4.75
N ARG A 40 2.34 -5.41 4.94
CA ARG A 40 1.04 -6.08 5.00
C ARG A 40 0.20 -5.61 6.19
N ARG A 41 0.80 -5.48 7.36
CA ARG A 41 0.13 -4.93 8.57
C ARG A 41 -0.40 -3.52 8.36
N VAL A 42 0.32 -2.70 7.60
CA VAL A 42 -0.12 -1.34 7.24
C VAL A 42 -1.33 -1.41 6.31
N LEU A 43 -1.27 -2.23 5.26
CA LEU A 43 -2.38 -2.38 4.30
C LEU A 43 -3.63 -3.03 4.91
N GLU A 44 -3.48 -3.90 5.91
CA GLU A 44 -4.60 -4.48 6.67
C GLU A 44 -5.42 -3.41 7.42
N ARG A 45 -4.83 -2.25 7.76
CA ARG A 45 -5.52 -1.12 8.41
C ARG A 45 -6.39 -0.30 7.45
N LEU A 46 -6.22 -0.48 6.14
CA LEU A 46 -7.01 0.24 5.15
C LEU A 46 -8.50 -0.11 5.27
N PRO A 47 -9.40 0.86 5.02
CA PRO A 47 -10.81 0.57 4.89
C PRO A 47 -11.07 -0.35 3.69
N ASP A 48 -12.12 -1.16 3.81
CA ASP A 48 -12.59 -2.04 2.73
C ASP A 48 -13.32 -1.21 1.66
N ARG A 49 -12.54 -0.56 0.82
CA ARG A 49 -12.99 0.25 -0.32
C ARG A 49 -12.17 -0.05 -1.57
N ARG A 50 -12.67 0.39 -2.71
CA ARG A 50 -11.91 0.39 -3.97
C ARG A 50 -11.05 1.64 -4.03
N TYR A 51 -9.78 1.43 -4.34
CA TYR A 51 -8.80 2.47 -4.62
C TYR A 51 -8.59 2.54 -6.12
N THR A 52 -8.69 3.74 -6.68
CA THR A 52 -8.39 3.99 -8.09
C THR A 52 -6.94 4.40 -8.31
N ASP A 53 -6.26 4.86 -7.27
CA ASP A 53 -4.93 5.41 -7.32
C ASP A 53 -4.23 5.33 -5.94
N LEU A 54 -2.90 5.49 -5.96
CA LEU A 54 -2.08 5.49 -4.75
C LEU A 54 -2.39 6.68 -3.81
N ARG A 55 -2.90 7.80 -4.33
CA ARG A 55 -3.17 8.99 -3.52
C ARG A 55 -4.26 8.69 -2.49
N GLN A 56 -5.32 7.99 -2.91
CA GLN A 56 -6.37 7.53 -2.00
C GLN A 56 -5.86 6.59 -0.91
N VAL A 57 -4.88 5.73 -1.23
CA VAL A 57 -4.23 4.85 -0.24
C VAL A 57 -3.46 5.69 0.79
N TRP A 58 -2.75 6.73 0.35
CA TRP A 58 -2.03 7.64 1.26
C TRP A 58 -2.93 8.51 2.12
N GLU A 59 -4.13 8.86 1.63
CA GLU A 59 -5.13 9.57 2.43
C GLU A 59 -5.57 8.75 3.64
N ASP A 60 -5.67 7.42 3.49
CA ASP A 60 -5.98 6.50 4.60
C ASP A 60 -4.75 6.09 5.43
N LEU A 61 -3.54 6.32 4.92
CA LEU A 61 -2.26 6.01 5.58
C LEU A 61 -1.39 7.25 5.81
N PRO A 62 -1.87 8.28 6.52
CA PRO A 62 -1.13 9.53 6.69
C PRO A 62 0.16 9.36 7.51
N ALA A 63 0.24 8.33 8.35
CA ALA A 63 1.32 8.10 9.30
C ALA A 63 2.63 7.57 8.68
N LEU A 64 2.65 7.23 7.39
CA LEU A 64 3.85 6.67 6.75
C LEU A 64 4.80 7.78 6.27
N PRO A 65 6.11 7.66 6.54
CA PRO A 65 7.11 8.56 5.99
C PRO A 65 7.17 8.44 4.46
N VAL A 66 7.37 9.59 3.80
CA VAL A 66 7.77 9.63 2.39
C VAL A 66 9.24 9.21 2.36
N GLY A 67 9.56 8.10 1.68
CA GLY A 67 10.95 7.63 1.61
C GLY A 67 11.85 8.72 1.03
N THR A 68 12.97 8.97 1.71
CA THR A 68 14.01 9.92 1.29
C THR A 68 14.86 9.37 0.15
#